data_AF-A0A679I6K7-F1
#
_entry.id   AF-A0A679I6K7-F1
#
_cell.length_a   1.000
_cell.length_b   1.000
_cell.length_c   1.000
_cell.angle_alpha   90.00
_cell.angle_beta   90.00
_cell.angle_gamma   90.00
#
_symmetry.space_group_name_H-M   'P 1'
#
loop_
_entity.id
_entity.type
_entity.pdbx_description
1 polymer ?
#
loop_
_entity_poly.entity_id
_entity_poly.type
_entity_poly.pdbx_seq_one_letter_code
_entity_poly.pdbx_strand_id
1 'polypeptide(L)'
;MGRAVRRTIKTVMFSAVLLTGVGCISVAQVTTLSDEQCRRTFVSQLESILTEEGEPQDEAGRLAGATVTALASGRVGPRPFLVPASSGVDYGLFVQRKSSNCLLRLFSRQKGFVRYQNNLTYIATRQLEGCDCSE
;
A
#
# COMPACT_ATOMS: atom_id res chain seq x y z
N MET A 1 4.88 49.94 -55.85
CA MET A 1 4.04 49.08 -54.99
C MET A 1 3.69 47.81 -55.77
N GLY A 2 3.79 46.56 -55.33
CA GLY A 2 4.32 45.94 -54.11
C GLY A 2 4.75 44.50 -54.45
N ARG A 3 5.81 44.00 -53.80
CA ARG A 3 6.33 42.63 -53.97
C ARG A 3 5.59 41.69 -53.01
N ALA A 4 4.86 40.72 -53.54
CA ALA A 4 4.27 39.63 -52.77
C ALA A 4 5.34 38.59 -52.42
N VAL A 5 5.85 38.65 -51.20
CA VAL A 5 6.76 37.64 -50.63
C VAL A 5 5.91 36.45 -50.16
N ARG A 6 5.95 35.34 -50.91
CA ARG A 6 5.41 34.04 -50.46
C ARG A 6 6.25 33.57 -49.27
N ARG A 7 5.69 33.65 -48.06
CA ARG A 7 6.29 33.09 -46.84
C ARG A 7 5.95 31.62 -46.75
N THR A 8 6.95 30.78 -46.96
CA THR A 8 6.92 29.33 -46.72
C THR A 8 6.74 29.07 -45.23
N ILE A 9 5.60 28.52 -44.84
CA ILE A 9 5.30 28.12 -43.46
C ILE A 9 6.14 26.88 -43.15
N LYS A 10 7.15 27.02 -42.28
CA LYS A 10 7.89 25.88 -41.72
C LYS A 10 7.12 25.35 -40.52
N THR A 11 6.52 24.19 -40.67
CA THR A 11 5.91 23.40 -39.61
C THR A 11 7.00 22.98 -38.62
N VAL A 12 7.00 23.54 -37.42
CA VAL A 12 7.88 23.09 -36.33
C VAL A 12 7.12 22.02 -35.54
N MET A 13 7.48 20.78 -35.79
CA MET A 13 6.99 19.59 -35.08
C MET A 13 7.70 19.52 -33.73
N PHE A 14 7.07 20.03 -32.66
CA PHE A 14 7.56 19.81 -31.29
C PHE A 14 6.99 18.49 -30.77
N SER A 15 7.80 17.42 -30.86
CA SER A 15 7.50 16.12 -30.28
C SER A 15 7.42 16.21 -28.76
N ALA A 16 6.29 15.76 -28.23
CA ALA A 16 6.04 15.56 -26.81
C ALA A 16 6.87 14.40 -26.24
N VAL A 17 7.45 14.57 -25.06
CA VAL A 17 7.87 13.47 -24.19
C VAL A 17 7.27 13.71 -22.81
N LEU A 18 6.04 13.23 -22.61
CA LEU A 18 5.44 13.05 -21.28
C LEU A 18 5.71 11.61 -20.86
N LEU A 19 6.85 11.37 -20.20
CA LEU A 19 7.12 10.13 -19.48
C LEU A 19 6.47 10.22 -18.09
N THR A 20 5.14 10.13 -18.02
CA THR A 20 4.47 9.85 -16.74
C THR A 20 4.53 8.34 -16.52
N GLY A 21 5.59 7.89 -15.83
CA GLY A 21 5.69 6.55 -15.30
C GLY A 21 4.63 6.32 -14.22
N VAL A 22 3.42 5.96 -14.63
CA VAL A 22 2.40 5.42 -13.73
C VAL A 22 2.80 3.97 -13.46
N GLY A 23 3.68 3.76 -12.49
CA GLY A 23 4.01 2.42 -12.02
C GLY A 23 2.74 1.78 -11.46
N CYS A 24 2.34 0.62 -11.99
CA CYS A 24 1.31 -0.21 -11.36
C CYS A 24 1.74 -0.50 -9.91
N ILE A 25 0.92 -0.14 -8.93
CA ILE A 25 1.15 -0.54 -7.55
C ILE A 25 0.99 -2.07 -7.51
N SER A 26 2.08 -2.79 -7.25
CA SER A 26 2.05 -4.23 -7.09
C SER A 26 1.74 -4.62 -5.65
N VAL A 27 0.96 -5.68 -5.50
CA VAL A 27 0.65 -6.29 -4.21
C VAL A 27 1.59 -7.48 -4.04
N ALA A 28 2.17 -7.61 -2.86
CA ALA A 28 3.09 -8.66 -2.47
C ALA A 28 2.54 -9.48 -1.28
N GLN A 29 3.10 -10.66 -1.07
CA GLN A 29 2.91 -11.51 0.08
C GLN A 29 4.24 -11.61 0.84
N VAL A 30 4.21 -11.54 2.17
CA VAL A 30 5.40 -11.82 2.99
C VAL A 30 5.67 -13.31 2.99
N THR A 31 6.89 -13.70 2.62
CA THR A 31 7.32 -15.10 2.43
C THR A 31 8.03 -15.68 3.66
N THR A 32 8.38 -14.83 4.62
CA THR A 32 9.19 -15.11 5.82
C THR A 32 8.38 -14.96 7.11
N LEU A 33 7.04 -15.03 7.01
CA LEU A 33 6.14 -14.92 8.16
C LEU A 33 6.32 -16.05 9.20
N SER A 34 6.95 -17.16 8.81
CA SER A 34 7.36 -18.24 9.73
C SER A 34 8.54 -17.86 10.62
N ASP A 35 9.33 -16.86 10.21
CA ASP A 35 10.50 -16.40 10.96
C ASP A 35 10.06 -15.50 12.10
N GLU A 36 10.51 -15.81 13.32
CA GLU A 36 10.03 -15.12 14.53
C GLU A 36 10.32 -13.61 14.50
N GLN A 37 11.46 -13.21 13.94
CA GLN A 37 11.81 -11.80 13.80
C GLN A 37 10.84 -11.08 12.87
N CYS A 38 10.61 -11.61 11.66
CA CYS A 38 9.67 -11.01 10.72
C CYS A 38 8.25 -10.98 11.30
N ARG A 39 7.83 -12.07 11.95
CA ARG A 39 6.52 -12.16 12.62
C ARG A 39 6.33 -11.06 13.66
N ARG A 40 7.31 -10.86 14.55
CA ARG A 40 7.28 -9.79 15.57
C ARG A 40 7.24 -8.40 14.94
N THR A 41 8.07 -8.15 13.93
CA THR A 41 8.04 -6.88 13.21
C THR A 41 6.67 -6.63 12.61
N PHE A 42 6.08 -7.61 11.92
CA PHE A 42 4.76 -7.45 11.31
C PHE A 42 3.71 -7.11 12.37
N VAL A 43 3.65 -7.88 13.48
CA VAL A 43 2.71 -7.60 14.57
C VAL A 43 2.88 -6.18 15.10
N SER A 44 4.11 -5.78 15.43
CA SER A 44 4.40 -4.45 15.97
C SER A 44 4.01 -3.32 15.01
N GLN A 45 4.31 -3.47 13.72
CA GLN A 45 4.00 -2.46 12.72
C GLN A 45 2.49 -2.34 12.45
N LEU A 46 1.77 -3.47 12.44
CA LEU A 46 0.32 -3.47 12.31
C LEU A 46 -0.35 -2.88 13.57
N GLU A 47 0.10 -3.26 14.77
CA GLU A 47 -0.38 -2.68 16.03
C GLU A 47 -0.18 -1.16 16.06
N SER A 48 0.99 -0.67 15.64
CA SER A 48 1.27 0.76 15.54
C SER A 48 0.30 1.48 14.61
N ILE A 49 0.01 0.92 13.43
CA ILE A 49 -0.98 1.48 12.50
C ILE A 49 -2.37 1.54 13.15
N LEU A 50 -2.83 0.44 13.74
CA LEU A 50 -4.17 0.37 14.32
C LEU A 50 -4.34 1.34 15.51
N THR A 51 -3.29 1.48 16.33
CA THR A 51 -3.27 2.44 17.44
C THR A 51 -3.35 3.88 16.95
N GLU A 52 -2.63 4.23 15.89
CA GLU A 52 -2.72 5.56 15.26
C GLU A 52 -4.10 5.86 14.67
N GLU A 53 -4.79 4.83 14.19
CA GLU A 53 -6.16 4.93 13.69
C GLU A 53 -7.22 4.96 14.81
N GLY A 54 -6.78 4.93 16.07
CA GLY A 54 -7.61 5.12 17.25
C GLY A 54 -8.11 3.84 17.93
N GLU A 55 -7.56 2.66 17.57
CA GLU A 55 -7.83 1.44 18.34
C GLU A 55 -7.11 1.49 19.70
N PRO A 56 -7.73 0.99 20.78
CA PRO A 56 -7.03 0.79 22.05
C PRO A 56 -5.82 -0.13 21.87
N GLN A 57 -4.72 0.14 22.59
CA GLN A 57 -3.47 -0.61 22.43
C GLN A 57 -3.64 -2.13 22.59
N ASP A 58 -4.37 -2.58 23.63
CA ASP A 58 -4.61 -4.00 23.87
C ASP A 58 -5.38 -4.67 22.71
N GLU A 59 -6.36 -3.96 22.15
CA GLU A 59 -7.15 -4.44 21.01
C GLU A 59 -6.32 -4.44 19.72
N ALA A 60 -5.53 -3.39 19.49
CA ALA A 60 -4.62 -3.30 18.35
C ALA A 60 -3.61 -4.45 18.33
N GLY A 61 -3.00 -4.77 19.48
CA GLY A 61 -2.07 -5.90 19.61
C GLY A 61 -2.76 -7.25 19.36
N ARG A 62 -3.97 -7.44 19.90
CA ARG A 62 -4.77 -8.66 19.69
C ARG A 62 -5.14 -8.84 18.21
N LEU A 63 -5.61 -7.78 17.55
CA LEU A 63 -5.96 -7.78 16.12
C LEU A 63 -4.74 -8.05 15.25
N ALA A 64 -3.60 -7.42 15.56
CA ALA A 64 -2.37 -7.61 14.83
C ALA A 64 -1.87 -9.07 14.90
N GLY A 65 -1.83 -9.65 16.10
CA GLY A 65 -1.44 -11.05 16.31
C GLY A 65 -2.36 -12.05 15.60
N ALA A 66 -3.68 -11.85 15.70
CA ALA A 66 -4.67 -12.69 15.02
C ALA A 66 -4.53 -12.61 13.49
N THR A 67 -4.34 -11.40 12.95
CA THR A 67 -4.15 -11.17 11.51
C THR A 67 -2.91 -11.88 10.99
N VAL A 68 -1.77 -11.72 11.68
CA VAL A 68 -0.51 -12.37 11.30
C VAL A 68 -0.63 -13.89 11.33
N THR A 69 -1.35 -14.45 12.32
CA THR A 69 -1.65 -15.89 12.39
C THR A 69 -2.50 -16.37 11.21
N ALA A 70 -3.52 -15.60 10.82
CA ALA A 70 -4.36 -15.90 9.67
C ALA A 70 -3.57 -15.82 8.35
N LEU A 71 -2.68 -14.85 8.21
CA LEU A 71 -1.82 -14.71 7.03
C LEU A 71 -0.79 -15.84 6.92
N ALA A 72 -0.21 -16.28 8.04
CA ALA A 72 0.75 -17.39 8.07
C ALA A 72 0.12 -18.75 7.71
N SER A 73 -1.16 -18.93 8.01
CA SER A 73 -1.90 -20.18 7.68
C SER A 73 -2.48 -20.18 6.26
N GLY A 74 -2.67 -19.02 5.64
CA GLY A 74 -3.24 -18.89 4.30
C GLY A 74 -2.20 -18.97 3.18
N ARG A 75 -2.31 -19.98 2.30
CA ARG A 75 -1.60 -20.02 1.01
C ARG A 75 -2.44 -19.37 -0.08
N VAL A 76 -2.56 -18.06 0.01
CA VAL A 76 -3.58 -17.32 -0.76
C VAL A 76 -3.00 -16.31 -1.74
N GLY A 77 -1.66 -16.27 -1.84
CA GLY A 77 -0.93 -15.38 -2.72
C GLY A 77 -0.96 -13.92 -2.28
N PRO A 78 -0.30 -13.04 -3.05
CA PRO A 78 -0.32 -11.60 -2.86
C PRO A 78 -1.70 -11.01 -3.06
N ARG A 79 -2.28 -10.47 -1.98
CA ARG A 79 -3.57 -9.80 -2.02
C ARG A 79 -3.75 -8.83 -0.86
N PRO A 80 -4.61 -7.81 -1.02
CA PRO A 80 -5.10 -7.05 0.12
C PRO A 80 -5.83 -7.96 1.12
N PHE A 81 -5.76 -7.58 2.39
CA PHE A 81 -6.45 -8.26 3.49
C PHE A 81 -7.16 -7.23 4.37
N LEU A 82 -8.17 -7.72 5.10
CA LEU A 82 -8.97 -6.91 6.00
C LEU A 82 -8.63 -7.27 7.45
N VAL A 83 -8.60 -6.25 8.30
CA VAL A 83 -8.54 -6.38 9.76
C VAL A 83 -9.83 -5.80 10.32
N PRO A 84 -10.81 -6.64 10.66
CA PRO A 84 -12.06 -6.20 11.27
C PRO A 84 -11.84 -5.94 12.77
N ALA A 85 -12.05 -4.70 13.21
CA ALA A 85 -11.91 -4.30 14.62
C ALA A 85 -13.26 -4.33 15.36
N SER A 86 -13.23 -4.61 16.66
CA SER A 86 -14.45 -4.58 17.50
C SER A 86 -15.08 -3.19 17.62
N SER A 87 -14.33 -2.13 17.28
CA SER A 87 -14.81 -0.75 17.18
C SER A 87 -15.82 -0.50 16.04
N GLY A 88 -16.06 -1.53 15.21
CA GLY A 88 -16.89 -1.46 14.01
C GLY A 88 -16.16 -0.88 12.80
N VAL A 89 -14.83 -0.85 12.85
CA VAL A 89 -13.98 -0.37 11.76
C VAL A 89 -13.33 -1.55 11.04
N ASP A 90 -13.45 -1.59 9.72
CA ASP A 90 -12.71 -2.50 8.85
C ASP A 90 -11.52 -1.75 8.24
N TYR A 91 -10.31 -2.23 8.53
CA TYR A 91 -9.08 -1.71 7.97
C TYR A 91 -8.66 -2.55 6.77
N GLY A 92 -8.50 -1.92 5.60
CA GLY A 92 -7.98 -2.58 4.41
C GLY A 92 -6.50 -2.29 4.24
N LEU A 93 -5.70 -3.35 4.29
CA LEU A 93 -4.24 -3.30 4.16
C LEU A 93 -3.75 -4.18 3.01
N PHE A 94 -2.54 -3.89 2.54
CA PHE A 94 -1.79 -4.80 1.68
C PHE A 94 -0.28 -4.64 1.91
N VAL A 95 0.49 -5.64 1.49
CA VAL A 95 1.94 -5.54 1.46
C VAL A 95 2.37 -5.14 0.06
N GLN A 96 3.28 -4.19 -0.04
CA GLN A 96 3.89 -3.75 -1.29
C GLN A 96 5.37 -4.08 -1.26
N ARG A 97 5.89 -4.68 -2.33
CA ARG A 97 7.33 -4.74 -2.55
C ARG A 97 7.80 -3.45 -3.20
N LYS A 98 8.73 -2.74 -2.55
CA LYS A 98 9.38 -1.56 -3.12
C LYS A 98 10.89 -1.78 -3.10
N SER A 99 11.44 -2.12 -4.27
CA SER A 99 12.82 -2.57 -4.43
C SER A 99 13.08 -3.85 -3.61
N SER A 100 13.95 -3.79 -2.61
CA SER A 100 14.21 -4.89 -1.66
C SER A 100 13.37 -4.82 -0.39
N ASN A 101 12.56 -3.77 -0.21
CA ASN A 101 11.82 -3.55 1.03
C ASN A 101 10.36 -4.01 0.91
N CYS A 102 9.84 -4.52 2.01
CA CYS A 102 8.42 -4.84 2.18
C CYS A 102 7.74 -3.72 2.98
N LEU A 103 6.69 -3.15 2.41
CA LEU A 103 5.93 -2.06 3.01
C LEU A 103 4.52 -2.53 3.33
N LEU A 104 4.09 -2.39 4.58
CA LEU A 104 2.71 -2.54 4.99
C LEU A 104 1.97 -1.22 4.73
N ARG A 105 0.93 -1.25 3.90
CA ARG A 105 0.15 -0.08 3.50
C ARG A 105 -1.28 -0.21 4.01
N LEU A 106 -1.74 0.77 4.78
CA LEU A 106 -3.17 0.97 5.06
C LEU A 106 -3.75 1.86 3.97
N PHE A 107 -4.68 1.35 3.17
CA PHE A 107 -5.25 2.09 2.05
C PHE A 107 -6.73 2.41 2.22
N SER A 108 -7.43 1.71 3.11
CA SER A 108 -8.84 1.98 3.37
C SER A 108 -9.22 1.74 4.82
N ARG A 109 -10.23 2.50 5.25
CA ARG A 109 -10.89 2.38 6.55
C ARG A 109 -12.39 2.52 6.31
N GLN A 110 -13.19 1.59 6.81
CA GLN A 110 -14.64 1.63 6.69
C GLN A 110 -15.29 1.51 8.07
N LYS A 111 -16.19 2.44 8.43
CA LYS A 111 -16.99 2.37 9.67
C LYS A 111 -18.46 2.51 9.31
N GLY A 112 -19.21 1.42 9.44
CA GLY A 112 -20.59 1.34 8.94
C GLY A 112 -20.66 1.68 7.45
N PHE A 113 -21.39 2.74 7.09
CA PHE A 113 -21.53 3.23 5.70
C PHE A 113 -20.46 4.24 5.29
N VAL A 114 -19.62 4.71 6.21
CA VAL A 114 -18.55 5.68 5.93
C VAL A 114 -17.31 4.94 5.47
N ARG A 115 -16.88 5.16 4.23
CA ARG A 115 -15.66 4.57 3.66
C ARG A 115 -14.67 5.66 3.30
N TYR A 116 -13.46 5.55 3.85
CA TYR A 116 -12.31 6.34 3.45
C TYR A 116 -11.32 5.43 2.72
N GLN A 117 -10.85 5.87 1.54
CA GLN A 117 -9.87 5.14 0.76
C GLN A 117 -8.88 6.13 0.14
N ASN A 118 -7.58 5.86 0.31
CA ASN A 118 -6.53 6.67 -0.26
C ASN A 118 -5.44 5.74 -0.83
N ASN A 119 -5.48 5.53 -2.15
CA ASN A 119 -4.50 4.70 -2.85
C ASN A 119 -3.31 5.53 -3.40
N LEU A 120 -3.31 6.86 -3.22
CA LEU A 120 -2.28 7.76 -3.73
C LEU A 120 -1.17 7.97 -2.70
N THR A 121 -1.52 8.38 -1.48
CA THR A 121 -0.56 8.59 -0.39
C THR A 121 -0.61 7.50 0.68
N TYR A 122 -1.66 6.67 0.66
CA TYR A 122 -2.01 5.75 1.74
C TYR A 122 -2.37 6.48 3.05
N ILE A 123 -3.14 5.82 3.90
CA ILE A 123 -3.54 6.34 5.21
C ILE A 123 -2.34 6.22 6.16
N ALA A 124 -1.71 5.05 6.17
CA ALA A 124 -0.49 4.77 6.91
C ALA A 124 0.44 3.86 6.10
N THR A 125 1.75 3.96 6.38
CA THR A 125 2.78 3.12 5.79
C THR A 125 3.79 2.74 6.86
N ARG A 126 4.16 1.46 6.88
CA ARG A 126 5.24 0.93 7.72
C ARG A 126 6.17 0.04 6.94
N GLN A 127 7.44 0.05 7.29
CA GLN A 127 8.43 -0.88 6.76
C GLN A 127 8.43 -2.15 7.59
N LEU A 128 8.46 -3.30 6.92
CA LEU A 128 8.57 -4.62 7.53
C LEU A 128 10.05 -5.03 7.53
N GLU A 129 10.84 -4.40 8.40
CA GLU A 129 12.27 -4.71 8.54
C GLU A 129 12.50 -6.17 8.92
N GLY A 130 13.42 -6.82 8.21
CA GLY A 130 13.72 -8.25 8.40
C GLY A 130 12.67 -9.19 7.81
N CYS A 131 11.73 -8.69 7.01
CA CYS A 131 10.80 -9.51 6.23
C CYS A 131 11.14 -9.43 4.72
N ASP A 132 11.03 -10.58 4.07
CA ASP A 132 11.00 -10.73 2.61
C ASP A 132 9.57 -10.87 2.07
N CYS A 133 9.36 -10.40 0.85
CA CYS A 133 8.06 -10.47 0.17
C CYS A 133 8.19 -10.63 -1.35
N SER A 134 7.19 -11.25 -1.96
CA SER A 134 7.09 -11.49 -3.40
C SER A 134 5.70 -11.18 -3.93
N GLU A 135 5.63 -10.71 -5.18
CA GLU A 135 4.41 -10.62 -5.99
C GLU A 135 3.93 -11.99 -6.47
#